data_AF-A0A4R4MRB0-F1
#
_entry.id   AF-A0A4R4MRB0-F1
#
_cell.length_a   1.000
_cell.length_b   1.000
_cell.length_c   1.000
_cell.angle_alpha   90.00
_cell.angle_beta   90.00
_cell.angle_gamma   90.00
#
_symmetry.space_group_name_H-M   'P 1'
#
loop_
_entity.id
_entity.type
_entity.pdbx_description
1 polymer ?
#
loop_
_entity_poly.entity_id
_entity_poly.type
_entity_poly.pdbx_seq_one_letter_code
_entity_poly.pdbx_strand_id
1 'polypeptide(L)'
;MSIPEHESPAVESYVRLKALEMHLKAHGFTTHHVAGGLVVRNVTSTARSCCGARGVAGDTITCRPHDGDEGRYWYFTSWQQPIAESERITDALVMIKGYLGAPA
;
A
#
# COMPACT_ATOMS: atom_id res chain seq x y z
N MET A 1 -13.31 0.71 30.22
CA MET A 1 -11.93 0.37 29.78
C MET A 1 -11.60 1.30 28.64
N SER A 2 -10.82 2.34 28.93
CA SER A 2 -10.35 3.27 27.90
C SER A 2 -9.23 2.57 27.15
N ILE A 3 -9.50 2.17 25.91
CA ILE A 3 -8.47 1.72 24.98
C ILE A 3 -7.51 2.91 24.86
N PRO A 4 -6.23 2.79 25.25
CA PRO A 4 -5.32 3.92 25.11
C PRO A 4 -5.32 4.33 23.64
N GLU A 5 -5.23 5.62 23.40
CA GLU A 5 -5.46 6.24 22.09
C GLU A 5 -4.45 5.76 21.02
N HIS A 6 -3.40 5.05 21.47
CA HIS A 6 -2.38 4.34 20.71
C HIS A 6 -2.80 2.94 20.20
N GLU A 7 -3.94 2.40 20.62
CA GLU A 7 -4.49 1.07 20.29
C GLU A 7 -5.74 1.14 19.38
N SER A 8 -5.99 2.28 18.73
CA SER A 8 -7.04 2.33 17.70
C SER A 8 -6.56 1.61 16.43
N PRO A 9 -7.34 0.67 15.85
CA PRO A 9 -6.92 -0.06 14.65
C PRO A 9 -6.59 0.87 13.46
N ALA A 10 -7.20 2.07 13.44
CA ALA A 10 -6.87 3.11 12.48
C ALA A 10 -5.43 3.67 12.65
N VAL A 11 -4.96 3.83 13.88
CA VAL A 11 -3.59 4.29 14.19
C VAL A 11 -2.58 3.21 13.80
N GLU A 12 -2.84 1.96 14.18
CA GLU A 12 -1.99 0.82 13.82
C GLU A 12 -1.86 0.62 12.31
N SER A 13 -2.97 0.77 11.59
CA SER A 13 -3.01 0.72 10.13
C SER A 13 -2.22 1.88 9.53
N TYR A 14 -2.37 3.09 10.07
CA TYR A 14 -1.65 4.28 9.60
C TYR A 14 -0.13 4.12 9.78
N VAL A 15 0.34 3.67 10.95
CA VAL A 15 1.78 3.46 11.21
C VAL A 15 2.38 2.46 10.21
N ARG A 16 1.67 1.36 9.93
CA ARG A 16 2.11 0.35 8.95
C ARG A 16 2.11 0.87 7.51
N LEU A 17 1.12 1.68 7.14
CA LEU A 17 1.10 2.35 5.84
C LEU A 17 2.23 3.37 5.71
N LYS A 18 2.57 4.09 6.78
CA LYS A 18 3.73 5.01 6.82
C LYS A 18 5.05 4.28 6.64
N ALA A 19 5.21 3.10 7.25
CA ALA A 19 6.40 2.27 7.04
C ALA A 19 6.52 1.85 5.57
N LEU A 20 5.44 1.32 4.97
CA LEU A 20 5.41 0.97 3.55
C LEU A 20 5.68 2.19 2.64
N GLU A 21 5.11 3.36 2.97
CA GLU A 21 5.30 4.61 2.24
C GLU A 21 6.78 4.98 2.11
N MET A 22 7.54 4.88 3.20
CA MET A 22 8.98 5.22 3.19
C MET A 22 9.74 4.34 2.19
N HIS A 23 9.44 3.04 2.15
CA HIS A 23 10.07 2.10 1.23
C HIS A 23 9.67 2.38 -0.22
N LEU A 24 8.38 2.63 -0.48
CA LEU A 24 7.88 2.96 -1.82
C LEU A 24 8.54 4.24 -2.36
N LYS A 25 8.64 5.28 -1.53
CA LYS A 25 9.32 6.53 -1.89
C LYS A 25 10.81 6.33 -2.18
N ALA A 26 11.50 5.53 -1.36
CA ALA A 26 12.90 5.19 -1.59
C ALA A 26 13.12 4.45 -2.92
N HIS A 27 12.10 3.77 -3.43
CA HIS A 27 12.11 3.08 -4.72
C HIS A 27 11.46 3.85 -5.87
N GLY A 28 11.24 5.17 -5.71
CA GLY A 28 10.82 6.05 -6.81
C GLY A 28 9.31 6.12 -7.05
N PHE A 29 8.48 5.52 -6.20
CA PHE A 29 7.03 5.70 -6.30
C PHE A 29 6.60 7.04 -5.72
N THR A 30 5.58 7.64 -6.32
CA THR A 30 4.86 8.77 -5.74
C THR A 30 3.76 8.25 -4.84
N THR A 31 3.68 8.75 -3.61
CA THR A 31 2.68 8.32 -2.63
C THR A 31 1.89 9.49 -2.05
N HIS A 32 0.62 9.24 -1.71
CA HIS A 32 -0.23 10.22 -1.04
C HIS A 32 -1.16 9.50 -0.04
N HIS A 33 -1.25 10.02 1.18
CA HIS A 33 -2.16 9.48 2.19
C HIS A 33 -3.60 9.96 1.95
N VAL A 34 -4.55 9.04 2.02
CA VAL A 34 -5.99 9.33 2.01
C VAL A 34 -6.60 8.78 3.29
N ALA A 35 -7.85 9.15 3.59
CA ALA A 35 -8.54 8.63 4.76
C ALA A 35 -8.60 7.09 4.71
N GLY A 36 -7.80 6.43 5.54
CA GLY A 36 -7.74 4.96 5.64
C GLY A 36 -6.85 4.24 4.62
N GLY A 37 -6.03 4.94 3.82
CA GLY A 37 -5.21 4.28 2.81
C GLY A 37 -4.04 5.10 2.27
N LEU A 38 -3.19 4.43 1.49
CA LEU A 38 -2.03 4.97 0.82
C LEU A 38 -2.20 4.84 -0.69
N VAL A 39 -2.39 5.96 -1.38
CA VAL A 39 -2.37 5.99 -2.84
C VAL A 39 -0.93 5.90 -3.30
N VAL A 40 -0.62 4.90 -4.12
CA VAL A 40 0.70 4.63 -4.71
C VAL A 40 0.60 4.80 -6.21
N ARG A 41 1.52 5.55 -6.79
CA ARG A 41 1.54 5.88 -8.22
C ARG A 41 2.93 5.71 -8.79
N ASN A 42 3.00 5.05 -9.93
CA ASN A 42 4.16 5.06 -10.79
C ASN A 42 3.97 6.12 -11.89
N VAL A 43 4.56 7.30 -11.66
CA VAL A 43 4.51 8.45 -12.58
C VAL A 43 5.61 8.39 -13.66
N THR A 44 6.60 7.52 -13.49
CA THR A 44 7.69 7.33 -14.47
C THR A 44 7.39 6.20 -15.45
N SER A 45 6.38 5.37 -15.17
CA SER A 45 5.93 4.32 -16.07
C SER A 45 5.46 4.90 -17.39
N THR A 46 6.14 4.51 -18.46
CA THR A 46 5.72 4.74 -19.85
C THR A 46 4.74 3.67 -20.34
N ALA A 47 4.36 2.72 -19.47
CA ALA A 47 3.40 1.69 -19.80
C ALA A 47 2.10 2.33 -20.28
N ARG A 48 1.59 1.84 -21.41
CA ARG A 48 0.34 2.28 -21.99
C ARG A 48 -0.76 1.91 -21.01
N SER A 49 -1.33 2.89 -20.32
CA SER A 49 -2.55 2.65 -19.55
C SER A 49 -3.63 2.15 -20.49
N CYS A 50 -4.50 1.27 -19.99
CA CYS A 50 -5.63 0.75 -20.76
C CYS A 50 -6.58 1.86 -21.25
N CYS A 51 -6.44 3.09 -20.75
CA CYS A 51 -7.27 4.25 -21.06
C CYS A 51 -6.45 5.44 -21.60
N GLY A 52 -5.88 5.30 -22.80
CA GLY A 52 -5.75 6.37 -23.81
C GLY A 52 -4.81 7.57 -23.58
N ALA A 53 -4.47 7.95 -22.35
CA ALA A 53 -3.50 8.99 -22.03
C ALA A 53 -2.41 8.37 -21.17
N ARG A 54 -1.11 8.65 -21.42
CA ARG A 54 0.09 8.20 -20.66
C ARG A 54 -0.26 7.99 -19.18
N GLY A 55 -0.76 6.81 -18.85
CA GLY A 55 -1.55 6.71 -17.63
C GLY A 55 -0.63 6.27 -16.54
N VAL A 56 -0.49 7.15 -15.58
CA VAL A 56 0.13 6.88 -14.30
C VAL A 56 -0.54 5.63 -13.72
N ALA A 57 0.18 4.51 -13.72
CA ALA A 57 -0.30 3.30 -13.04
C ALA A 57 -0.36 3.60 -11.55
N GLY A 58 -1.49 3.28 -10.90
CA GLY A 58 -1.63 3.54 -9.47
C GLY A 58 -2.67 2.67 -8.81
N ASP A 59 -2.52 2.53 -7.50
CA ASP A 59 -3.38 1.72 -6.65
C ASP A 59 -3.51 2.38 -5.28
N THR A 60 -4.59 2.07 -4.55
CA THR A 60 -4.79 2.52 -3.18
C THR A 60 -4.60 1.34 -2.26
N ILE A 61 -3.51 1.36 -1.49
CA ILE A 61 -3.15 0.32 -0.55
C ILE A 61 -3.78 0.61 0.79
N THR A 62 -4.47 -0.37 1.35
CA THR A 62 -5.03 -0.31 2.70
C THR A 62 -4.30 -1.30 3.60
N CYS A 63 -4.32 -1.06 4.90
CA CYS A 63 -3.78 -1.97 5.90
C CYS A 63 -4.90 -2.31 6.87
N ARG A 64 -5.18 -3.59 7.07
CA ARG A 64 -6.23 -4.05 7.99
C ARG A 64 -5.93 -5.47 8.49
N PRO A 65 -6.55 -5.91 9.60
CA PRO A 65 -6.52 -7.31 10.02
C PRO A 65 -7.03 -8.24 8.91
N HIS A 66 -6.38 -9.39 8.75
CA HIS A 66 -6.79 -10.43 7.82
C HIS A 66 -7.52 -11.55 8.58
N ASP A 67 -8.81 -11.72 8.31
CA ASP A 67 -9.70 -12.65 9.04
C ASP A 67 -9.22 -14.11 8.96
N GLY A 68 -8.55 -14.49 7.86
CA GLY A 68 -8.00 -15.83 7.66
C GLY A 68 -6.61 -16.07 8.27
N ASP A 69 -6.01 -15.08 8.91
CA ASP A 69 -4.61 -15.13 9.37
C ASP A 69 -4.49 -14.62 10.83
N GLU A 70 -5.38 -15.12 11.70
CA GLU A 70 -5.38 -14.82 13.15
C GLU A 70 -5.47 -13.32 13.48
N GLY A 71 -6.03 -12.50 12.59
CA GLY A 71 -6.13 -11.04 12.77
C GLY A 71 -4.81 -10.29 12.57
N ARG A 72 -3.77 -10.95 12.00
CA ARG A 72 -2.54 -10.27 11.58
C ARG A 72 -2.87 -9.19 10.56
N TYR A 73 -2.12 -8.09 10.61
CA TYR A 73 -2.31 -6.99 9.67
C TYR A 73 -1.68 -7.31 8.33
N TRP A 74 -2.43 -7.09 7.26
CA TRP A 74 -2.00 -7.29 5.89
C TRP A 74 -2.20 -6.02 5.07
N TYR A 75 -1.40 -5.87 4.02
CA TYR A 75 -1.63 -4.88 2.98
C TYR A 75 -2.59 -5.44 1.93
N PHE A 76 -3.51 -4.60 1.48
CA PHE A 76 -4.50 -4.95 0.46
C PHE A 76 -4.51 -3.92 -0.65
N THR A 77 -4.71 -4.39 -1.88
CA THR A 77 -4.96 -3.53 -3.04
C THR A 77 -6.35 -2.89 -2.96
N SER A 78 -6.63 -1.94 -3.86
CA SER A 78 -7.99 -1.38 -4.01
C SER A 78 -9.04 -2.43 -4.41
N TRP A 79 -8.62 -3.56 -4.97
CA TRP A 79 -9.48 -4.71 -5.28
C TRP A 79 -9.66 -5.67 -4.11
N GLN A 80 -9.24 -5.28 -2.90
CA GLN A 80 -9.28 -6.10 -1.68
C GLN A 80 -8.48 -7.41 -1.76
N GLN A 81 -7.51 -7.49 -2.68
CA GLN A 81 -6.62 -8.64 -2.76
C GLN A 81 -5.47 -8.48 -1.75
N PRO A 82 -5.17 -9.52 -0.95
CA PRO A 82 -4.04 -9.49 -0.04
C PRO A 82 -2.73 -9.42 -0.82
N ILE A 83 -1.81 -8.58 -0.37
CA ILE A 83 -0.48 -8.40 -0.98
C ILE A 83 0.57 -9.17 -0.17
N ALA A 84 0.72 -8.79 1.10
CA ALA A 84 1.62 -9.41 2.07
C ALA A 84 1.25 -8.98 3.50
N GLU A 85 1.73 -9.73 4.49
CA GLU A 85 1.69 -9.35 5.90
C GLU A 85 2.44 -8.03 6.13
N SER A 86 1.95 -7.22 7.07
CA SER A 86 2.45 -5.86 7.32
C SER A 86 3.89 -5.80 7.84
N GLU A 87 4.39 -6.88 8.44
CA GLU A 87 5.80 -7.00 8.85
C GLU A 87 6.73 -7.32 7.67
N ARG A 88 6.18 -7.82 6.55
CA ARG A 88 6.91 -8.22 5.35
C ARG A 88 6.90 -7.10 4.30
N ILE A 89 7.37 -5.91 4.69
CA ILE A 89 7.33 -4.70 3.86
C ILE A 89 8.04 -4.88 2.51
N THR A 90 9.18 -5.58 2.47
CA THR A 90 9.91 -5.85 1.23
C THR A 90 9.10 -6.70 0.26
N ASP A 91 8.35 -7.68 0.76
CA ASP A 91 7.52 -8.55 -0.09
C ASP A 91 6.35 -7.75 -0.66
N ALA A 92 5.71 -6.91 0.17
CA ALA A 92 4.68 -5.98 -0.29
C ALA A 92 5.19 -5.06 -1.41
N LEU A 93 6.38 -4.50 -1.23
CA LEU A 93 7.04 -3.66 -2.22
C LEU A 93 7.31 -4.40 -3.53
N VAL A 94 7.82 -5.63 -3.49
CA VAL A 94 8.09 -6.44 -4.68
C VAL A 94 6.80 -6.71 -5.45
N MET A 95 5.73 -7.08 -4.75
CA MET A 95 4.42 -7.29 -5.37
C MET A 95 3.90 -6.01 -6.03
N ILE A 96 3.96 -4.86 -5.33
CA ILE A 96 3.55 -3.56 -5.86
C ILE A 96 4.33 -3.18 -7.12
N LYS A 97 5.66 -3.39 -7.12
CA LYS A 97 6.49 -3.22 -8.33
C LYS A 97 6.06 -4.13 -9.47
N GLY A 98 5.66 -5.36 -9.16
CA GLY A 98 5.23 -6.34 -10.15
C GLY A 98 4.02 -5.86 -10.97
N TYR A 99 2.98 -5.34 -10.31
CA TYR A 99 1.74 -4.96 -11.00
C TYR A 99 1.63 -3.48 -11.38
N LEU A 100 2.28 -2.55 -10.67
CA LEU A 100 2.35 -1.14 -11.08
C LEU A 100 3.51 -0.83 -12.04
N GLY A 101 4.38 -1.82 -12.27
CA GLY A 101 5.67 -1.63 -12.93
C GLY A 101 6.68 -0.99 -11.99
N ALA A 102 7.94 -1.42 -12.09
CA ALA A 102 9.03 -0.78 -11.36
C ALA A 102 9.30 0.62 -11.97
N PRO A 103 9.50 1.66 -11.14
CA PRO A 103 10.03 2.94 -11.59
C PRO A 103 11.42 2.73 -12.22
N ALA A 104 11.68 3.40 -13.34
CA ALA A 104 12.96 3.38 -14.05
C ALA A 104 14.04 4.19 -13.33
#